data_AF-A0A259D0G2-F1
#
_entry.id   AF-A0A259D0G2-F1
#
_cell.length_a   1.000
_cell.length_b   1.000
_cell.length_c   1.000
_cell.angle_alpha   90.00
_cell.angle_beta   90.00
_cell.angle_gamma   90.00
#
_symmetry.space_group_name_H-M   'P 1'
#
loop_
_entity.id
_entity.type
_entity.pdbx_description
1 polymer ?
#
loop_
_entity_poly.entity_id
_entity_poly.type
_entity_poly.pdbx_seq_one_letter_code
_entity_poly.pdbx_strand_id
1 'polypeptide(L)' 'PSKIDCDPDLQAFILARIETQTFDQITDAIRTTFPPAQHVGRTSVHRWWRQYEARGRNR' A
#
# COMPACT_ATOMS: atom_id res chain seq x y z
N PRO A 1 11.45 8.80 -0.73
CA PRO A 1 10.38 8.11 0.05
C PRO A 1 9.20 7.87 -0.89
N SER A 2 8.56 6.70 -0.85
CA SER A 2 7.37 6.46 -1.68
C SER A 2 6.18 7.26 -1.13
N LYS A 3 5.18 7.56 -1.96
CA LYS A 3 3.94 8.22 -1.51
C LYS A 3 3.32 7.47 -0.31
N ILE A 4 3.38 6.14 -0.37
CA ILE A 4 2.90 5.26 0.70
C ILE A 4 3.71 5.48 1.99
N ASP A 5 5.04 5.63 1.95
CA ASP A 5 5.85 5.89 3.16
C ASP A 5 5.48 7.23 3.85
N CYS A 6 4.94 8.21 3.11
CA CYS A 6 4.55 9.51 3.66
C CYS A 6 3.07 9.57 4.11
N ASP A 7 2.31 8.49 3.91
CA ASP A 7 0.87 8.44 4.14
C ASP A 7 0.52 7.28 5.10
N PRO A 8 0.38 7.54 6.41
CA PRO A 8 0.14 6.48 7.40
C PRO A 8 -1.23 5.82 7.22
N ASP A 9 -2.23 6.55 6.73
CA ASP A 9 -3.57 5.99 6.46
C ASP A 9 -3.50 4.99 5.31
N LEU A 10 -2.76 5.34 4.25
CA LEU A 10 -2.54 4.45 3.12
C LEU A 10 -1.72 3.21 3.52
N GLN A 11 -0.72 3.36 4.39
CA GLN A 11 0.03 2.22 4.94
C GLN A 11 -0.88 1.28 5.70
N ALA A 12 -1.65 1.80 6.67
CA ALA A 12 -2.56 0.98 7.47
C ALA A 12 -3.60 0.27 6.58
N PHE A 13 -4.12 0.95 5.55
CA PHE A 13 -5.07 0.38 4.62
C PHE A 13 -4.49 -0.79 3.81
N ILE A 14 -3.25 -0.64 3.31
CA ILE A 14 -2.55 -1.69 2.56
C ILE A 14 -2.25 -2.86 3.50
N LEU A 15 -1.69 -2.61 4.69
CA LEU A 15 -1.32 -3.66 5.65
C LEU A 15 -2.52 -4.49 6.11
N ALA A 16 -3.69 -3.87 6.29
CA ALA A 16 -4.91 -4.59 6.66
C ALA A 16 -5.43 -5.56 5.57
N ARG A 17 -5.00 -5.38 4.32
CA ARG A 17 -5.50 -6.12 3.15
C ARG A 17 -4.45 -6.99 2.46
N ILE A 18 -3.16 -6.71 2.67
CA ILE A 18 -2.06 -7.38 1.98
C ILE A 18 -2.03 -8.90 2.22
N GLU A 19 -2.57 -9.36 3.35
CA GLU A 19 -2.64 -10.79 3.71
C GLU A 19 -3.83 -11.52 3.07
N THR A 20 -4.85 -10.80 2.60
CA THR A 20 -6.12 -11.39 2.11
C THR A 20 -6.49 -10.98 0.67
N GLN A 21 -5.83 -9.96 0.12
CA GLN A 21 -6.11 -9.40 -1.20
C GLN A 21 -4.84 -9.31 -2.05
N THR A 22 -5.02 -9.37 -3.36
CA THR A 22 -3.92 -9.17 -4.32
C THR A 22 -3.59 -7.69 -4.47
N PHE A 23 -2.39 -7.37 -4.97
CA PHE A 23 -1.97 -5.99 -5.21
C PHE A 23 -2.91 -5.21 -6.15
N ASP A 24 -3.52 -5.90 -7.12
CA ASP A 24 -4.50 -5.31 -8.03
C ASP A 24 -5.80 -4.96 -7.28
N GLN A 25 -6.32 -5.89 -6.47
CA GLN A 25 -7.50 -5.65 -5.62
C GLN A 25 -7.28 -4.50 -4.63
N ILE A 26 -6.09 -4.43 -4.03
CA ILE A 26 -5.73 -3.34 -3.11
C ILE A 26 -5.69 -2.01 -3.85
N THR A 27 -5.14 -1.98 -5.07
CA THR A 27 -5.09 -0.78 -5.91
C THR A 27 -6.48 -0.26 -6.24
N ASP A 28 -7.41 -1.14 -6.60
CA ASP A 28 -8.80 -0.76 -6.89
C ASP A 28 -9.55 -0.33 -5.62
N ALA A 29 -9.28 -0.99 -4.49
CA ALA A 29 -9.82 -0.58 -3.19
C ALA A 29 -9.30 0.81 -2.77
N ILE A 30 -8.03 1.12 -3.04
CA ILE A 30 -7.45 2.44 -2.82
C ILE A 30 -8.14 3.48 -3.70
N ARG A 31 -8.36 3.18 -4.97
CA ARG A 31 -9.04 4.08 -5.91
C ARG A 31 -10.48 4.41 -5.49
N THR A 32 -11.14 3.46 -4.86
CA THR A 32 -12.53 3.58 -4.37
C THR A 32 -12.61 4.35 -3.05
N THR A 33 -11.60 4.22 -2.19
CA THR A 33 -11.63 4.73 -0.81
C THR A 33 -10.97 6.09 -0.66
N PHE A 34 -9.88 6.34 -1.39
CA PHE A 34 -9.04 7.53 -1.23
C PHE A 34 -9.21 8.51 -2.39
N PRO A 35 -8.92 9.81 -2.17
CA PRO A 35 -8.94 10.80 -3.24
C PRO A 35 -7.85 10.52 -4.28
N PRO A 36 -7.99 11.01 -5.53
CA PRO A 36 -7.02 10.81 -6.61
C PRO A 36 -5.58 11.18 -6.24
N ALA A 37 -5.42 12.17 -5.36
CA ALA A 37 -4.12 12.60 -4.83
C ALA A 37 -3.37 11.49 -4.08
N GLN A 38 -4.07 10.49 -3.55
CA GLN A 38 -3.51 9.36 -2.80
C GLN A 38 -3.54 8.05 -3.60
N HIS A 39 -4.07 8.07 -4.84
CA HIS A 39 -4.06 6.90 -5.69
C HIS A 39 -2.63 6.48 -5.99
N VAL A 40 -2.38 5.18 -5.84
CA VAL A 40 -1.11 4.53 -6.16
C VAL A 40 -1.38 3.35 -7.06
N GLY A 41 -0.47 3.10 -8.00
CA GLY A 41 -0.59 1.94 -8.89
C GLY A 41 -0.04 0.67 -8.23
N ARG A 42 -0.41 -0.49 -8.78
CA ARG A 42 0.04 -1.82 -8.36
C ARG A 42 1.55 -1.90 -8.11
N THR A 43 2.36 -1.39 -9.04
CA THR A 43 3.83 -1.42 -8.93
C THR A 43 4.33 -0.64 -7.72
N SER A 44 3.65 0.43 -7.33
CA SER A 44 3.98 1.21 -6.13
C SER A 44 3.68 0.42 -4.87
N VAL A 45 2.53 -0.24 -4.80
CA VAL A 45 2.15 -1.11 -3.67
C VAL A 45 3.13 -2.28 -3.55
N HIS A 46 3.44 -2.98 -4.65
CA HIS A 46 4.40 -4.09 -4.66
C HIS A 46 5.81 -3.65 -4.23
N ARG A 47 6.32 -2.54 -4.80
CA ARG A 47 7.65 -2.00 -4.45
C ARG A 47 7.71 -1.57 -2.98
N TRP A 48 6.65 -0.97 -2.47
CA TRP A 48 6.57 -0.56 -1.07
C TRP A 48 6.54 -1.77 -0.15
N TRP A 49 5.70 -2.78 -0.45
CA TRP A 49 5.61 -4.01 0.33
C TRP A 49 6.96 -4.72 0.44
N ARG A 50 7.68 -4.89 -0.69
CA ARG A 50 9.03 -5.49 -0.70
C ARG A 50 10.02 -4.72 0.17
N GLN A 51 9.93 -3.39 0.20
CA GLN A 51 10.76 -2.57 1.08
C GLN A 51 10.33 -2.67 2.54
N TYR A 52 9.03 -2.73 2.81
CA TYR A 52 8.48 -2.93 4.15
C TYR A 52 8.94 -4.27 4.74
N GLU A 53 8.90 -5.35 3.96
CA GLU A 53 9.42 -6.66 4.36
C GLU A 53 10.94 -6.63 4.62
N ALA A 54 11.70 -5.99 3.73
CA ALA A 54 13.16 -5.86 3.85
C ALA A 54 13.59 -5.02 5.07
N ARG A 55 12.75 -4.08 5.51
CA ARG A 55 12.97 -3.28 6.73
C ARG A 55 12.70 -4.07 8.02
N GLY A 56 12.34 -5.35 7.90
CA GLY A 56 11.99 -6.21 9.02
C GLY A 56 10.53 -6.00 9.36
N ARG A 57 9.67 -6.87 8.80
CA ARG A 57 8.26 -7.05 9.16
C ARG A 57 8.11 -6.84 10.67
N ASN A 58 7.61 -5.66 11.03
CA ASN A 58 7.47 -5.05 12.36
C ASN A 58 7.89 -5.95 13.55
N ARG A 59 9.00 -5.59 14.19
CA ARG A 59 9.53 -6.22 15.41
C ARG A 59 8.51 -6.23 16.54
#